data_AF-A0A7R9AH80-F1
#
_entry.id   AF-A0A7R9AH80-F1
#
_cell.length_a   1.000
_cell.length_b   1.000
_cell.length_c   1.000
_cell.angle_alpha   90.00
_cell.angle_beta   90.00
_cell.angle_gamma   90.00
#
_symmetry.space_group_name_H-M   'P 1'
#
loop_
_entity.id
_entity.type
_entity.pdbx_description
1 polymer ?
#
loop_
_entity_poly.entity_id
_entity_poly.type
_entity_poly.pdbx_seq_one_letter_code
_entity_poly.pdbx_strand_id
1 'polypeptide(L)'
;MASSSEVAFAEEVLQLHNKYREMHGSSPLSLDKEMCKYSQAWAEQLAQWNQLKHRQGAGRDEGKQYGENIFMYGASGGAHIEPKDVVECWYNEIQNYNFNSGGWSGNTGSVDNK
;
A
#
# COMPACT_ATOMS: atom_id res chain seq x y z
N MET A 1 -17.80 -10.28 7.82
CA MET A 1 -17.65 -10.49 6.36
C MET A 1 -17.42 -9.10 5.77
N ALA A 2 -16.42 -8.93 4.90
CA ALA A 2 -16.16 -7.63 4.28
C ALA A 2 -17.40 -7.18 3.48
N SER A 3 -17.71 -5.89 3.52
CA SER A 3 -18.79 -5.27 2.74
C SER A 3 -18.50 -5.39 1.25
N SER A 4 -19.55 -5.46 0.41
CA SER A 4 -19.42 -5.44 -1.05
C SER A 4 -18.62 -4.24 -1.56
N SER A 5 -18.60 -3.13 -0.82
CA SER A 5 -17.82 -1.93 -1.12
C SER A 5 -16.32 -2.08 -0.84
N GLU A 6 -15.94 -2.85 0.18
CA GLU A 6 -14.54 -3.11 0.53
C GLU A 6 -13.88 -4.05 -0.47
N VAL A 7 -14.64 -5.03 -0.96
CA VAL A 7 -14.19 -5.95 -2.02
C VAL A 7 -13.93 -5.18 -3.31
N ALA A 8 -14.86 -4.30 -3.71
CA ALA A 8 -14.67 -3.44 -4.89
C ALA A 8 -13.44 -2.53 -4.76
N PHE A 9 -13.24 -1.91 -3.60
CA PHE A 9 -12.06 -1.08 -3.32
C PHE A 9 -10.76 -1.87 -3.48
N ALA A 10 -10.68 -3.06 -2.89
CA ALA A 10 -9.48 -3.91 -2.97
C ALA A 10 -9.19 -4.37 -4.41
N GLU A 11 -10.22 -4.69 -5.19
CA GLU A 11 -10.08 -5.07 -6.60
C GLU A 11 -9.56 -3.91 -7.46
N GLU A 12 -10.07 -2.69 -7.26
CA GLU A 12 -9.59 -1.50 -7.97
C GLU A 12 -8.14 -1.17 -7.61
N VAL A 13 -7.77 -1.27 -6.32
CA VAL A 13 -6.38 -1.12 -5.88
C VAL A 13 -5.48 -2.16 -6.58
N LEU A 14 -5.90 -3.43 -6.65
CA LEU A 14 -5.13 -4.48 -7.33
C LEU A 14 -4.92 -4.17 -8.81
N GLN A 15 -5.98 -3.76 -9.51
CA GLN A 15 -5.92 -3.44 -10.94
C GLN A 15 -4.93 -2.30 -11.22
N LEU A 16 -4.97 -1.24 -10.41
CA LEU A 16 -4.04 -0.12 -10.55
C LEU A 16 -2.59 -0.54 -10.26
N HIS A 17 -2.35 -1.35 -9.22
CA HIS A 17 -1.00 -1.89 -8.96
C HIS A 17 -0.48 -2.71 -10.14
N ASN A 18 -1.31 -3.60 -10.70
CA ASN A 18 -0.93 -4.44 -11.82
C ASN A 18 -0.65 -3.63 -13.09
N LYS A 19 -1.41 -2.54 -13.33
CA LYS A 19 -1.11 -1.59 -14.41
C LYS A 19 0.28 -0.97 -14.26
N TYR A 20 0.65 -0.54 -13.06
CA TYR A 20 1.99 0.01 -12.81
C TYR A 20 3.09 -1.06 -12.92
N ARG A 21 2.86 -2.28 -12.42
CA ARG A 21 3.82 -3.38 -12.52
C ARG A 21 4.08 -3.82 -13.96
N GLU A 22 3.04 -3.83 -14.80
CA GLU A 22 3.15 -4.12 -16.24
C GLU A 22 4.09 -3.13 -16.95
N MET A 23 3.97 -1.83 -16.65
CA MET A 23 4.86 -0.80 -17.24
C MET A 23 6.34 -1.02 -16.90
N HIS A 24 6.64 -1.69 -15.78
CA HIS A 24 7.99 -2.02 -15.34
C HIS A 24 8.39 -3.48 -15.64
N GLY A 25 7.59 -4.22 -16.42
CA GLY A 25 7.86 -5.61 -16.79
C GLY A 25 7.81 -6.60 -15.63
N SER A 26 7.09 -6.27 -14.54
CA SER A 26 6.94 -7.11 -13.37
C SER A 26 5.67 -7.97 -13.44
N SER A 27 5.72 -9.19 -12.93
CA SER A 27 4.56 -10.11 -12.92
C SER A 27 3.37 -9.54 -12.14
N PRO A 28 2.12 -9.80 -12.56
CA PRO A 28 0.94 -9.32 -11.86
C PRO A 28 0.78 -9.98 -10.49
N LEU A 29 0.16 -9.25 -9.56
CA LEU A 29 -0.23 -9.70 -8.23
C LEU A 29 -1.67 -10.22 -8.23
N SER A 30 -2.00 -10.95 -7.16
CA SER A 30 -3.36 -11.38 -6.82
C SER A 30 -3.67 -11.01 -5.37
N LEU A 31 -4.95 -10.74 -5.07
CA LEU A 31 -5.38 -10.53 -3.69
C LEU A 31 -5.25 -11.81 -2.86
N ASP A 32 -4.66 -11.69 -1.68
CA ASP A 32 -4.65 -12.72 -0.65
C ASP A 32 -5.65 -12.34 0.46
N LYS A 33 -6.62 -13.22 0.72
CA LYS A 33 -7.70 -12.94 1.68
C LYS A 33 -7.20 -12.76 3.12
N GLU A 34 -6.17 -13.50 3.52
CA GLU A 34 -5.60 -13.39 4.86
C GLU A 34 -4.77 -12.11 4.98
N MET A 35 -4.05 -11.73 3.92
CA MET A 35 -3.36 -10.44 3.86
C MET A 35 -4.34 -9.26 3.90
N CYS A 36 -5.48 -9.32 3.18
CA CYS A 36 -6.51 -8.30 3.25
C CYS A 36 -7.05 -8.12 4.67
N LYS A 37 -7.37 -9.22 5.37
CA LYS A 37 -7.80 -9.17 6.78
C LYS A 37 -6.71 -8.60 7.69
N TYR A 38 -5.47 -9.01 7.48
CA TYR A 38 -4.32 -8.57 8.25
C TYR A 38 -4.12 -7.05 8.14
N SER A 39 -4.20 -6.51 6.92
CA SER A 39 -4.07 -5.08 6.63
C SER A 39 -5.27 -4.27 7.12
N GLN A 40 -6.50 -4.78 6.93
CA GLN A 40 -7.72 -4.13 7.43
C GLN A 40 -7.67 -3.94 8.95
N ALA A 41 -7.31 -5.00 9.69
CA ALA A 41 -7.19 -4.93 11.14
C ALA A 41 -6.14 -3.91 11.59
N TRP A 42 -5.06 -3.72 10.83
CA TRP A 42 -4.07 -2.70 11.14
C TRP A 42 -4.56 -1.29 10.83
N ALA A 43 -5.19 -1.08 9.67
CA ALA A 43 -5.78 0.20 9.29
C ALA A 43 -6.79 0.70 10.33
N GLU A 44 -7.65 -0.18 10.85
CA GLU A 44 -8.60 0.14 11.92
C GLU A 44 -7.91 0.57 13.22
N GLN A 45 -6.81 -0.08 13.61
CA GLN A 45 -6.02 0.30 14.78
C GLN A 45 -5.36 1.67 14.61
N LEU A 46 -4.78 1.93 13.43
CA LEU A 46 -4.18 3.22 13.10
C LEU A 46 -5.21 4.36 13.13
N ALA A 47 -6.41 4.11 12.60
CA ALA A 47 -7.52 5.06 12.64
C ALA A 47 -7.96 5.37 14.07
N GLN A 48 -8.05 4.36 14.95
CA GLN A 48 -8.39 4.55 16.36
C GLN A 48 -7.33 5.37 17.12
N TRP A 49 -6.05 5.15 16.81
CA TRP A 49 -4.94 5.89 17.44
C TRP A 49 -4.67 7.24 16.80
N ASN A 50 -5.23 7.50 15.62
CA ASN A 50 -4.89 8.64 14.76
C ASN A 50 -3.37 8.77 14.55
N GLN A 51 -2.73 7.64 14.21
CA GLN A 51 -1.27 7.54 14.02
C GLN A 51 -0.96 6.89 12.69
N LEU A 52 0.07 7.39 12.00
CA LEU A 52 0.69 6.69 10.88
C LEU A 52 1.98 6.03 11.37
N LYS A 53 1.94 4.70 11.53
CA LYS A 53 3.10 3.91 11.93
C LYS A 53 3.05 2.52 11.32
N HIS A 54 4.22 2.01 10.98
CA HIS A 54 4.36 0.63 10.53
C HIS A 54 4.04 -0.37 11.63
N ARG A 55 3.50 -1.52 11.23
CA ARG A 55 3.26 -2.63 12.17
C ARG A 55 4.57 -3.25 12.63
N GLN A 56 4.65 -3.62 13.90
CA GLN A 56 5.80 -4.39 14.38
C GLN A 56 5.84 -5.75 13.66
N GLY A 57 7.00 -6.08 13.09
CA GLY A 57 7.16 -7.29 12.27
C GLY A 57 6.76 -7.15 10.80
N ALA A 58 6.35 -5.94 10.36
CA ALA A 58 6.14 -5.61 8.95
C ALA A 58 7.33 -4.82 8.37
N GLY A 59 7.56 -4.99 7.07
CA GLY A 59 8.68 -4.39 6.33
C GLY A 59 9.57 -5.45 5.64
N ARG A 60 10.73 -4.99 5.15
CA ARG A 60 11.59 -5.75 4.21
C ARG A 60 12.73 -6.52 4.86
N ASP A 61 12.95 -6.33 6.17
CA ASP A 61 14.05 -6.95 6.91
C ASP A 61 13.81 -8.45 7.12
N GLU A 62 14.90 -9.21 7.25
CA GLU A 62 14.83 -10.65 7.53
C GLU A 62 14.01 -10.95 8.79
N GLY A 63 13.11 -11.93 8.69
CA GLY A 63 12.21 -12.34 9.77
C GLY A 63 10.86 -11.61 9.80
N LYS A 64 10.62 -10.68 8.86
CA LYS A 64 9.33 -10.01 8.71
C LYS A 64 8.41 -10.78 7.77
N GLN A 65 7.12 -10.79 8.10
CA GLN A 65 6.14 -11.66 7.42
C GLN A 65 5.66 -11.06 6.09
N TYR A 66 5.47 -9.73 6.03
CA TYR A 66 4.96 -9.01 4.86
C TYR A 66 5.62 -7.63 4.70
N GLY A 67 5.80 -7.18 3.45
CA GLY A 67 6.03 -5.76 3.14
C GLY A 67 4.77 -4.93 3.43
N GLU A 68 4.93 -3.63 3.69
CA GLU A 68 3.81 -2.76 4.10
C GLU A 68 3.94 -1.35 3.52
N ASN A 69 2.86 -0.90 2.88
CA ASN A 69 2.62 0.50 2.51
C ASN A 69 1.43 1.02 3.32
N ILE A 70 1.50 2.23 3.85
CA ILE A 70 0.42 2.85 4.64
C ILE A 70 0.08 4.20 4.02
N PHE A 71 -1.22 4.47 3.89
CA PHE A 71 -1.73 5.77 3.50
C PHE A 71 -2.69 6.26 4.60
N MET A 72 -2.50 7.49 5.05
CA MET A 72 -3.41 8.13 6.01
C MET A 72 -3.72 9.53 5.50
N TYR A 73 -5.01 9.86 5.45
CA TYR A 73 -5.48 11.16 5.02
C TYR A 73 -6.40 11.75 6.09
N GLY A 74 -6.14 13.00 6.48
CA GLY A 74 -6.99 13.73 7.42
C GLY A 74 -8.17 14.36 6.69
N ALA A 75 -9.37 13.81 6.84
CA ALA A 75 -10.58 14.41 6.28
C ALA A 75 -11.11 15.52 7.20
N SER A 76 -10.61 16.76 7.06
CA SER A 76 -11.37 17.92 7.53
C SER A 76 -12.56 18.11 6.59
N GLY A 77 -13.74 17.58 6.94
CA GLY A 77 -14.99 17.89 6.23
C GLY A 77 -15.56 16.82 5.30
N GLY A 78 -15.24 15.53 5.50
CA GLY A 78 -15.92 14.43 4.80
C GLY A 78 -15.37 14.11 3.41
N ALA A 79 -14.07 14.30 3.19
CA ALA A 79 -13.41 13.87 1.96
C ALA A 79 -13.58 12.36 1.74
N HIS A 80 -13.99 11.99 0.52
CA HIS A 80 -14.02 10.62 0.04
C HIS A 80 -12.67 10.29 -0.60
N ILE A 81 -12.08 9.15 -0.25
CA ILE A 81 -10.80 8.68 -0.81
C ILE A 81 -11.13 7.65 -1.88
N GLU A 82 -10.64 7.86 -3.10
CA GLU A 82 -10.75 6.87 -4.17
C GLU A 82 -9.54 5.93 -4.16
N PRO A 83 -9.68 4.66 -4.61
CA PRO A 83 -8.56 3.72 -4.77
C PRO A 83 -7.37 4.32 -5.52
N LYS A 84 -7.65 5.13 -6.55
CA LYS A 84 -6.65 5.82 -7.36
C LYS A 84 -5.77 6.75 -6.53
N ASP A 85 -6.34 7.53 -5.63
CA ASP A 85 -5.59 8.51 -4.81
C ASP A 85 -4.51 7.81 -3.98
N VAL A 86 -4.84 6.62 -3.46
CA VAL A 86 -3.93 5.80 -2.66
C VAL A 86 -2.79 5.25 -3.52
N VAL A 87 -3.12 4.61 -4.63
CA VAL A 87 -2.10 3.96 -5.49
C VAL A 87 -1.20 4.99 -6.17
N GLU A 88 -1.75 6.12 -6.61
CA GLU A 88 -0.94 7.21 -7.19
C GLU A 88 -0.04 7.86 -6.13
N CYS A 89 -0.50 8.06 -4.89
CA CYS A 89 0.34 8.57 -3.82
C CYS A 89 1.58 7.68 -3.60
N TRP A 90 1.38 6.37 -3.52
CA TRP A 90 2.47 5.40 -3.37
C TRP A 90 3.34 5.29 -4.62
N TYR A 91 2.75 5.27 -5.82
CA TYR A 91 3.51 5.16 -7.05
C TYR A 91 4.35 6.41 -7.32
N ASN A 92 3.87 7.60 -6.97
CA ASN A 92 4.62 8.84 -7.16
C ASN A 92 5.89 8.95 -6.30
N GLU A 93 6.05 8.10 -5.28
CA GLU A 93 7.34 7.91 -4.58
C GLU A 93 8.46 7.43 -5.52
N ILE A 94 8.12 6.90 -6.70
CA ILE A 94 9.08 6.48 -7.73
C ILE A 94 9.95 7.62 -8.23
N GLN A 95 9.47 8.86 -8.12
CA GLN A 95 10.25 10.05 -8.45
C GLN A 95 11.45 10.26 -7.52
N ASN A 96 11.40 9.69 -6.31
CA ASN A 96 12.51 9.74 -5.37
C ASN A 96 13.47 8.55 -5.54
N TYR A 97 13.15 7.59 -6.41
CA TYR A 97 13.90 6.34 -6.54
C TYR A 97 15.00 6.43 -7.57
N ASN A 98 16.25 6.30 -7.09
CA ASN A 98 17.41 6.23 -7.95
C ASN A 98 17.68 4.77 -8.36
N PHE A 99 17.16 4.40 -9.53
CA PHE A 99 17.36 3.09 -10.15
C PHE A 99 18.83 2.74 -10.42
N ASN A 100 19.74 3.71 -10.49
CA ASN A 100 21.16 3.49 -10.77
C ASN A 100 21.98 3.15 -9.50
N SER A 101 21.43 3.38 -8.30
CA SER A 101 22.14 3.14 -7.04
C SER A 101 21.53 2.05 -6.19
N GLY A 102 20.62 1.21 -6.72
CA GLY A 102 20.13 -0.05 -6.14
C GLY A 102 19.79 -0.04 -4.63
N GLY A 103 19.54 1.13 -4.05
CA GLY A 103 19.77 1.39 -2.65
C GLY A 103 18.72 2.35 -2.12
N TRP A 104 18.05 1.89 -1.07
CA TRP A 104 16.99 2.57 -0.34
C TRP A 104 17.33 4.04 -0.06
N SER A 105 16.45 4.94 -0.50
CA SER A 105 16.37 6.30 0.04
C SER A 105 15.07 6.39 0.83
N GLY A 106 15.06 7.11 1.95
CA GLY A 106 13.96 7.11 2.93
C GLY A 106 12.57 7.52 2.42
N ASN A 107 12.41 7.79 1.12
CA ASN A 107 11.19 8.23 0.46
C ASN A 107 10.78 7.36 -0.75
N THR A 108 11.28 6.13 -0.83
CA THR A 108 11.05 5.20 -1.97
C THR A 108 10.57 3.83 -1.53
N GLY A 109 10.07 3.73 -0.30
CA GLY A 109 9.62 2.47 0.28
C GLY A 109 8.49 1.81 -0.51
N SER A 110 7.65 2.57 -1.21
CA SER A 110 6.49 2.01 -1.90
C SER A 110 6.79 1.35 -3.25
N VAL A 111 7.90 1.70 -3.90
CA VAL A 111 8.19 1.29 -5.29
C VAL A 111 9.00 0.01 -5.40
N ASP A 112 9.71 -0.35 -4.35
CA ASP A 112 10.54 -1.54 -4.30
C ASP A 112 9.74 -2.81 -3.91
N ASN A 113 8.42 -2.73 -3.70
CA ASN A 113 7.63 -3.86 -3.18
C ASN A 113 7.38 -4.85 -4.34
N LYS A 114 8.44 -5.60 -4.67
CA LYS A 114 8.45 -6.66 -5.68
C LYS A 114 7.67 -7.87 -5.22
#